data_AF-A0A511M5K4-F1
#
_entry.id   AF-A0A511M5K4-F1
#
_cell.length_a   1.000
_cell.length_b   1.000
_cell.length_c   1.000
_cell.angle_alpha   90.00
_cell.angle_beta   90.00
_cell.angle_gamma   90.00
#
_symmetry.space_group_name_H-M   'P 1'
#
loop_
_entity.id
_entity.type
_entity.pdbx_description
1 polymer ?
#
loop_
_entity_poly.entity_id
_entity_poly.type
_entity_poly.pdbx_seq_one_letter_code
_entity_poly.pdbx_strand_id
1 'polypeptide(L)'
;MASADDNCLSTVVIGAAGTNQGPAHAPPPGVDRSSLVARLGAEVASAVAPIADKLGPLVVTPINYPATGLQAFGAVNAKLTYDISAYRISKDIGYSRAYEELKKQAAECRSAKFVLVGYSQGGHIMGDLAQSVFHGNGPVDRARVAAVVLIAEPAYNGPSPRTTEAIYSDGKLTQDQDHWRIGGGLGQRAAFHADDPVVSICVYGDPVCDGKDLVGQDGKLKPKDNQEMHRRYLGHAFAGSKDFATWAGVQATRIIHPVPPANRPGPAPAELPGRPGPAPAPAPAELPGKPAPAPAPAPAPPPREPVTIAQSDAKTVTVTVVDAAGAGSRAVRCWNATDATHSWKSNYLGETRVDIPRNGTFTVTCPTPPKPGTFSLEFFNWRWSPAIQWR
;
A
#
# COMPACT_ATOMS: atom_id res chain seq x y z
N MET A 1 1.20 18.61 -30.49
CA MET A 1 2.26 17.62 -30.22
C MET A 1 1.59 16.26 -30.16
N ALA A 2 1.79 15.42 -31.18
CA ALA A 2 1.31 14.05 -31.16
C ALA A 2 2.05 13.29 -30.04
N SER A 3 1.30 12.59 -29.18
CA SER A 3 1.85 11.69 -28.16
C SER A 3 2.74 10.68 -28.86
N ALA A 4 4.00 10.57 -28.45
CA ALA A 4 4.76 9.38 -28.76
C ALA A 4 3.94 8.18 -28.26
N ASP A 5 3.76 7.18 -29.10
CA ASP A 5 3.10 5.93 -28.72
C ASP A 5 3.91 5.32 -27.57
N ASP A 6 3.39 5.40 -26.34
CA ASP A 6 3.89 4.64 -25.19
C ASP A 6 3.77 3.16 -25.59
N ASN A 7 4.87 2.54 -26.05
CA ASN A 7 4.92 1.11 -26.41
C ASN A 7 4.91 0.21 -25.15
N CYS A 8 4.24 0.68 -24.10
CA CYS A 8 4.16 0.07 -22.79
C CYS A 8 2.86 -0.73 -22.64
N LEU A 9 2.92 -1.80 -21.85
CA LEU A 9 1.71 -2.47 -21.41
C LEU A 9 0.89 -1.53 -20.52
N SER A 10 -0.44 -1.62 -20.61
CA SER A 10 -1.38 -0.77 -19.88
C SER A 10 -1.32 -0.97 -18.36
N THR A 11 -0.75 -2.10 -17.90
CA THR A 11 -0.66 -2.43 -16.48
C THR A 11 0.69 -3.02 -16.12
N VAL A 12 1.28 -2.47 -15.07
CA VAL A 12 2.54 -2.92 -14.47
C VAL A 12 2.25 -3.40 -13.06
N VAL A 13 2.73 -4.60 -12.73
CA VAL A 13 2.68 -5.16 -11.37
C VAL A 13 4.03 -4.91 -10.71
N ILE A 14 4.03 -4.28 -9.53
CA ILE A 14 5.21 -4.15 -8.70
C ILE A 14 5.02 -5.04 -7.48
N GLY A 15 5.90 -6.04 -7.33
CA GLY A 15 5.78 -7.06 -6.30
C GLY A 15 6.95 -7.06 -5.32
N ALA A 16 6.67 -7.10 -4.02
CA ALA A 16 7.68 -7.26 -2.97
C ALA A 16 7.50 -8.59 -2.24
N ALA A 17 8.54 -9.42 -2.28
CA ALA A 17 8.57 -10.72 -1.64
C ALA A 17 8.56 -10.63 -0.11
N GLY A 18 8.34 -11.76 0.56
CA GLY A 18 8.48 -11.86 2.01
C GLY A 18 9.94 -11.92 2.47
N THR A 19 10.12 -12.01 3.79
CA THR A 19 11.43 -12.20 4.40
C THR A 19 12.08 -13.50 3.92
N ASN A 20 13.37 -13.45 3.57
CA ASN A 20 14.17 -14.54 3.00
C ASN A 20 13.63 -15.06 1.65
N GLN A 21 12.90 -14.22 0.91
CA GLN A 21 12.39 -14.52 -0.42
C GLN A 21 12.80 -13.44 -1.43
N GLY A 22 12.62 -13.71 -2.72
CA GLY A 22 12.82 -12.74 -3.78
C GLY A 22 14.26 -12.67 -4.31
N PRO A 23 14.60 -11.64 -5.11
CA PRO A 23 15.78 -11.67 -5.98
C PRO A 23 17.13 -11.70 -5.24
N ALA A 24 17.15 -11.22 -4.00
CA ALA A 24 18.33 -11.21 -3.14
C ALA A 24 18.64 -12.57 -2.50
N HIS A 25 17.73 -13.54 -2.60
CA HIS A 25 17.82 -14.85 -1.96
C HIS A 25 17.91 -15.98 -2.99
N ALA A 26 18.38 -17.14 -2.54
CA ALA A 26 18.36 -18.34 -3.38
C ALA A 26 16.89 -18.77 -3.62
N PRO A 27 16.56 -19.23 -4.83
CA PRO A 27 15.23 -19.78 -5.09
C PRO A 27 15.00 -21.04 -4.24
N PRO A 28 13.74 -21.40 -3.96
CA PRO A 28 13.43 -22.68 -3.33
C PRO A 28 14.00 -23.86 -4.15
N PRO A 29 14.33 -25.00 -3.50
CA PRO A 29 14.81 -26.18 -4.20
C PRO A 29 13.88 -26.60 -5.36
N GLY A 30 14.46 -26.81 -6.54
CA GLY A 30 13.72 -27.20 -7.74
C GLY A 30 12.97 -26.06 -8.45
N VAL A 31 13.05 -24.81 -7.95
CA VAL A 31 12.46 -23.64 -8.59
C VAL A 31 13.51 -22.91 -9.42
N ASP A 32 13.21 -22.70 -10.71
CA ASP A 32 14.08 -21.94 -11.59
C ASP A 32 14.21 -20.47 -11.15
N ARG A 33 15.43 -19.92 -11.18
CA ARG A 33 15.72 -18.56 -10.70
C ARG A 33 15.00 -17.47 -11.49
N SER A 34 14.69 -17.71 -12.75
CA SER A 34 13.97 -16.76 -13.60
C SER A 34 12.46 -16.78 -13.37
N SER A 35 11.93 -17.83 -12.73
CA SER A 35 10.50 -17.97 -12.45
C SER A 35 9.96 -16.82 -11.57
N LEU A 36 8.68 -16.51 -11.72
CA LEU A 36 8.00 -15.53 -10.88
C LEU A 36 8.03 -15.94 -9.41
N VAL A 37 7.96 -17.23 -9.10
CA VAL A 37 8.06 -17.75 -7.72
C VAL A 37 9.41 -17.42 -7.10
N ALA A 38 10.52 -17.63 -7.82
CA ALA A 38 11.84 -17.25 -7.34
C ALA A 38 11.99 -15.74 -7.13
N ARG A 39 11.41 -14.95 -8.04
CA ARG A 39 11.58 -13.48 -8.06
C ARG A 39 10.64 -12.74 -7.10
N LEU A 40 9.47 -13.29 -6.80
CA LEU A 40 8.43 -12.62 -5.99
C LEU A 40 8.12 -13.32 -4.67
N GLY A 41 8.58 -14.57 -4.48
CA GLY A 41 8.02 -15.45 -3.47
C GLY A 41 6.73 -16.10 -3.96
N ALA A 42 6.37 -17.23 -3.35
CA ALA A 42 5.25 -18.05 -3.80
C ALA A 42 3.89 -17.36 -3.56
N GLU A 43 3.74 -16.65 -2.44
CA GLU A 43 2.52 -15.95 -2.04
C GLU A 43 2.19 -14.81 -3.00
N VAL A 44 3.17 -13.95 -3.30
CA VAL A 44 3.03 -12.86 -4.25
C VAL A 44 2.79 -13.41 -5.66
N ALA A 45 3.52 -14.43 -6.09
CA ALA A 45 3.31 -15.06 -7.39
C ALA A 45 1.88 -15.65 -7.52
N SER A 46 1.37 -16.31 -6.48
CA SER A 46 -0.01 -16.83 -6.47
C SER A 46 -1.06 -15.72 -6.54
N ALA A 47 -0.85 -14.57 -5.89
CA ALA A 47 -1.76 -13.43 -5.98
C ALA A 47 -1.70 -12.71 -7.34
N VAL A 48 -0.53 -12.70 -7.99
CA VAL A 48 -0.36 -12.10 -9.33
C VAL A 48 -0.99 -12.94 -10.44
N ALA A 49 -1.00 -14.27 -10.32
CA ALA A 49 -1.54 -15.17 -11.33
C ALA A 49 -2.97 -14.81 -11.82
N PRO A 50 -4.00 -14.68 -10.96
CA PRO A 50 -5.35 -14.33 -11.43
C PRO A 50 -5.42 -12.92 -12.05
N ILE A 51 -4.53 -12.01 -11.65
CA ILE A 51 -4.45 -10.65 -12.21
C ILE A 51 -3.93 -10.72 -13.65
N ALA A 52 -2.91 -11.55 -13.91
CA ALA A 52 -2.42 -11.84 -15.25
C ALA A 52 -3.49 -12.52 -16.11
N ASP A 53 -4.21 -13.50 -15.56
CA ASP A 53 -5.29 -14.18 -16.28
C ASP A 53 -6.41 -13.21 -16.72
N LYS A 54 -6.75 -12.22 -15.88
CA LYS A 54 -7.76 -11.21 -16.24
C LYS A 54 -7.25 -10.18 -17.26
N LEU A 55 -6.04 -9.67 -17.07
CA LEU A 55 -5.54 -8.50 -17.80
C LEU A 55 -4.74 -8.84 -19.05
N GLY A 56 -4.38 -10.12 -19.24
CA GLY A 56 -3.48 -10.54 -20.31
C GLY A 56 -2.01 -10.30 -19.94
N PRO A 57 -1.12 -10.09 -20.93
CA PRO A 57 0.30 -9.87 -20.66
C PRO A 57 0.53 -8.72 -19.69
N LEU A 58 1.31 -8.98 -18.63
CA LEU A 58 1.68 -7.98 -17.62
C LEU A 58 3.20 -7.82 -17.58
N VAL A 59 3.66 -6.58 -17.38
CA VAL A 59 5.02 -6.37 -16.87
C VAL A 59 4.98 -6.62 -15.37
N VAL A 60 5.74 -7.60 -14.90
CA VAL A 60 5.86 -7.89 -13.47
C VAL A 60 7.27 -7.56 -13.00
N THR A 61 7.38 -6.53 -12.17
CA THR A 61 8.64 -6.05 -11.62
C THR A 61 8.78 -6.45 -10.14
N PRO A 62 9.68 -7.39 -9.80
CA PRO A 62 10.00 -7.70 -8.43
C PRO A 62 10.91 -6.64 -7.83
N ILE A 63 10.64 -6.24 -6.61
CA ILE A 63 11.56 -5.42 -5.83
C ILE A 63 12.69 -6.30 -5.33
N ASN A 64 13.89 -6.08 -5.86
CA ASN A 64 15.11 -6.63 -5.28
C ASN A 64 15.42 -5.83 -4.03
N TYR A 65 15.45 -6.42 -2.85
CA TYR A 65 15.80 -5.76 -1.58
C TYR A 65 16.33 -6.80 -0.58
N PRO A 66 16.94 -6.40 0.56
CA PRO A 66 17.59 -7.35 1.45
C PRO A 66 16.69 -8.47 1.98
N ALA A 67 15.38 -8.23 2.07
CA ALA A 67 14.39 -9.18 2.56
C ALA A 67 14.83 -9.90 3.85
N THR A 68 15.48 -9.19 4.78
CA THR A 68 16.09 -9.78 5.97
C THR A 68 15.18 -9.62 7.20
N GLY A 69 15.08 -10.68 8.01
CA GLY A 69 14.23 -10.72 9.20
C GLY A 69 14.88 -10.12 10.45
N LEU A 70 14.15 -10.17 11.56
CA LEU A 70 14.71 -9.95 12.89
C LEU A 70 15.69 -11.11 13.19
N GLN A 71 17.01 -10.87 13.09
CA GLN A 71 17.98 -11.82 13.63
C GLN A 71 17.75 -11.90 15.15
N ALA A 72 17.57 -13.13 15.65
CA ALA A 72 17.03 -13.44 16.95
C ALA A 72 17.73 -12.72 18.11
N PHE A 73 16.99 -11.85 18.81
CA PHE A 73 17.12 -11.71 20.26
C PHE A 73 15.77 -12.10 20.85
N GLY A 74 15.81 -12.97 21.86
CA GLY A 74 14.66 -13.67 22.43
C GLY A 74 13.48 -12.76 22.74
N ALA A 75 12.30 -13.38 22.70
CA ALA A 75 10.98 -12.79 22.92
C ALA A 75 10.90 -11.90 24.18
N VAL A 76 11.29 -10.63 24.05
CA VAL A 76 10.88 -9.53 24.93
C VAL A 76 11.09 -8.21 24.18
N ASN A 77 9.97 -7.54 23.85
CA ASN A 77 9.84 -6.25 23.17
C ASN A 77 10.20 -6.16 21.67
N ALA A 78 9.41 -6.81 20.81
CA ALA A 78 9.44 -6.63 19.34
C ALA A 78 9.39 -5.15 18.89
N LYS A 79 8.70 -4.27 19.62
CA LYS A 79 8.63 -2.83 19.34
C LYS A 79 9.91 -2.06 19.69
N LEU A 80 10.69 -2.51 20.68
CA LEU A 80 11.98 -1.92 21.07
C LEU A 80 13.11 -2.45 20.19
N THR A 81 13.02 -3.71 19.75
CA THR A 81 13.97 -4.33 18.81
C THR A 81 13.78 -3.85 17.38
N TYR A 82 12.56 -3.47 16.99
CA TYR A 82 12.25 -2.97 15.64
C TYR A 82 13.14 -1.79 15.22
N ASP A 83 13.34 -0.82 16.12
CA ASP A 83 14.00 0.44 15.82
C ASP A 83 15.51 0.33 15.48
N ILE A 84 16.13 -0.79 15.82
CA ILE A 84 17.55 -1.09 15.57
C ILE A 84 17.75 -2.40 14.79
N SER A 85 16.66 -3.00 14.29
CA SER A 85 16.71 -4.31 13.66
C SER A 85 17.16 -4.27 12.19
N ALA A 86 17.84 -5.34 11.76
CA ALA A 86 18.06 -5.63 10.35
C ALA A 86 16.76 -5.65 9.53
N TYR A 87 15.62 -5.96 10.17
CA TYR A 87 14.30 -5.87 9.57
C TYR A 87 13.92 -4.44 9.17
N ARG A 88 14.06 -3.45 10.08
CA ARG A 88 13.74 -2.03 9.78
C ARG A 88 14.58 -1.52 8.62
N ILE A 89 15.89 -1.77 8.65
CA ILE A 89 16.80 -1.40 7.55
C ILE A 89 16.38 -2.08 6.24
N SER A 90 16.07 -3.37 6.28
CA SER A 90 15.59 -4.12 5.12
C SER A 90 14.30 -3.52 4.55
N LYS A 91 13.30 -3.25 5.40
CA LYS A 91 12.02 -2.65 5.02
C LYS A 91 12.22 -1.28 4.39
N ASP A 92 13.01 -0.41 5.00
CA ASP A 92 13.22 0.96 4.51
C ASP A 92 13.92 0.94 3.14
N ILE A 93 14.92 0.07 2.96
CA ILE A 93 15.54 -0.14 1.65
C ILE A 93 14.51 -0.67 0.63
N GLY A 94 13.69 -1.65 1.02
CA GLY A 94 12.65 -2.20 0.14
C GLY A 94 11.60 -1.16 -0.26
N TYR A 95 11.19 -0.32 0.68
CA TYR A 95 10.29 0.80 0.44
C TYR A 95 10.89 1.83 -0.54
N SER A 96 12.11 2.30 -0.29
CA SER A 96 12.78 3.24 -1.19
C SER A 96 12.95 2.67 -2.60
N ARG A 97 13.24 1.36 -2.72
CA ARG A 97 13.32 0.69 -4.04
C ARG A 97 11.96 0.55 -4.72
N ALA A 98 10.90 0.27 -3.96
CA ALA A 98 9.53 0.19 -4.50
C ALA A 98 9.04 1.56 -4.98
N TYR A 99 9.32 2.63 -4.21
CA TYR A 99 9.01 4.00 -4.57
C TYR A 99 9.72 4.41 -5.87
N GLU A 100 11.04 4.19 -5.96
CA GLU A 100 11.82 4.54 -7.14
C GLU A 100 11.43 3.72 -8.37
N GLU A 101 11.09 2.44 -8.20
CA GLU A 101 10.61 1.62 -9.32
C GLU A 101 9.25 2.12 -9.82
N LEU A 102 8.32 2.44 -8.92
CA LEU A 102 7.03 3.02 -9.30
C LEU A 102 7.19 4.34 -10.03
N LYS A 103 8.06 5.22 -9.53
CA LYS A 103 8.43 6.51 -10.14
C LYS A 103 9.02 6.34 -11.54
N LYS A 104 9.98 5.41 -11.68
CA LYS A 104 10.65 5.10 -12.94
C LYS A 104 9.65 4.59 -13.97
N GLN A 105 8.88 3.56 -13.64
CA GLN A 105 7.87 2.98 -14.55
C GLN A 105 6.80 4.00 -14.91
N ALA A 106 6.42 4.88 -13.98
CA ALA A 106 5.47 5.95 -14.23
C ALA A 106 5.98 7.03 -15.19
N ALA A 107 7.29 7.30 -15.18
CA ALA A 107 7.94 8.24 -16.09
C ALA A 107 8.14 7.63 -17.49
N GLU A 108 8.49 6.35 -17.55
CA GLU A 108 8.68 5.59 -18.79
C GLU A 108 7.34 5.29 -19.49
N CYS A 109 6.31 4.96 -18.73
CA CYS A 109 4.99 4.59 -19.23
C CYS A 109 3.94 5.50 -18.59
N ARG A 110 3.66 6.64 -19.22
CA ARG A 110 2.85 7.73 -18.62
C ARG A 110 1.38 7.34 -18.43
N SER A 111 0.88 6.46 -19.30
CA SER A 111 -0.51 5.99 -19.27
C SER A 111 -0.73 4.74 -18.40
N ALA A 112 0.33 4.06 -17.96
CA ALA A 112 0.22 2.79 -17.27
C ALA A 112 -0.51 2.91 -15.92
N LYS A 113 -1.26 1.86 -15.57
CA LYS A 113 -1.78 1.64 -14.22
C LYS A 113 -0.90 0.66 -13.46
N PHE A 114 -0.88 0.78 -12.14
CA PHE A 114 -0.02 0.00 -11.27
C PHE A 114 -0.83 -0.90 -10.36
N VAL A 115 -0.37 -2.13 -10.21
CA VAL A 115 -0.83 -3.06 -9.19
C VAL A 115 0.32 -3.32 -8.23
N LEU A 116 0.10 -3.08 -6.94
CA LEU A 116 1.10 -3.29 -5.90
C LEU A 116 0.78 -4.59 -5.16
N VAL A 117 1.73 -5.51 -5.03
CA VAL A 117 1.49 -6.80 -4.35
C VAL A 117 2.62 -7.09 -3.37
N GLY A 118 2.29 -7.43 -2.12
CA GLY A 118 3.30 -7.72 -1.11
C GLY A 118 2.87 -8.79 -0.12
N TYR A 119 3.83 -9.61 0.30
CA TYR A 119 3.66 -10.62 1.35
C TYR A 119 4.60 -10.36 2.54
N SER A 120 4.11 -10.51 3.78
CA SER A 120 4.93 -10.39 5.00
C SER A 120 5.67 -9.04 5.04
N GLN A 121 7.00 -9.02 5.08
CA GLN A 121 7.80 -7.79 4.96
C GLN A 121 7.52 -7.00 3.66
N GLY A 122 7.31 -7.68 2.54
CA GLY A 122 6.88 -7.06 1.28
C GLY A 122 5.48 -6.46 1.36
N GLY A 123 4.58 -7.06 2.14
CA GLY A 123 3.26 -6.51 2.46
C GLY A 123 3.38 -5.19 3.22
N HIS A 124 4.30 -5.12 4.19
CA HIS A 124 4.61 -3.88 4.91
C HIS A 124 5.07 -2.77 3.93
N ILE A 125 6.00 -3.12 3.04
CA ILE A 125 6.57 -2.21 2.03
C ILE A 125 5.48 -1.67 1.09
N MET A 126 4.64 -2.55 0.54
CA MET A 126 3.61 -2.16 -0.42
C MET A 126 2.46 -1.41 0.24
N GLY A 127 2.11 -1.76 1.48
CA GLY A 127 1.14 -1.00 2.26
C GLY A 127 1.66 0.41 2.57
N ASP A 128 2.96 0.57 2.87
CA ASP A 128 3.59 1.87 3.12
C ASP A 128 3.53 2.73 1.86
N LEU A 129 3.84 2.14 0.70
CA LEU A 129 3.81 2.82 -0.59
C LEU A 129 2.39 3.21 -0.99
N ALA A 130 1.42 2.33 -0.76
CA ALA A 130 0.00 2.62 -0.96
C ALA A 130 -0.44 3.81 -0.10
N GLN A 131 -0.05 3.85 1.17
CA GLN A 131 -0.37 5.00 2.04
C GLN A 131 0.26 6.30 1.58
N SER A 132 1.47 6.26 1.02
CA SER A 132 2.10 7.44 0.43
C SER A 132 1.30 7.93 -0.77
N VAL A 133 0.97 7.04 -1.72
CA VAL A 133 0.21 7.39 -2.93
C VAL A 133 -1.18 7.93 -2.57
N PHE A 134 -1.91 7.24 -1.70
CA PHE A 134 -3.31 7.58 -1.39
C PHE A 134 -3.47 8.84 -0.53
N HIS A 135 -2.40 9.30 0.10
CA HIS A 135 -2.34 10.59 0.78
C HIS A 135 -1.60 11.69 -0.01
N GLY A 136 -1.33 11.48 -1.30
CA GLY A 136 -0.75 12.52 -2.18
C GLY A 136 0.77 12.68 -2.07
N ASN A 137 1.46 11.75 -1.42
CA ASN A 137 2.91 11.77 -1.18
C ASN A 137 3.68 10.72 -2.01
N GLY A 138 2.97 9.95 -2.83
CA GLY A 138 3.54 8.95 -3.72
C GLY A 138 4.09 9.55 -5.03
N PRO A 139 4.82 8.75 -5.82
CA PRO A 139 5.41 9.21 -7.08
C PRO A 139 4.42 9.21 -8.26
N VAL A 140 3.16 8.84 -7.99
CA VAL A 140 2.05 8.80 -8.96
C VAL A 140 0.76 9.25 -8.30
N ASP A 141 -0.18 9.73 -9.10
CA ASP A 141 -1.52 10.04 -8.61
C ASP A 141 -2.24 8.78 -8.10
N ARG A 142 -3.11 8.96 -7.10
CA ARG A 142 -4.03 7.94 -6.56
C ARG A 142 -4.69 7.11 -7.67
N ALA A 143 -5.19 7.76 -8.71
CA ALA A 143 -5.90 7.12 -9.80
C ALA A 143 -5.00 6.21 -10.67
N ARG A 144 -3.67 6.29 -10.58
CA ARG A 144 -2.74 5.41 -11.29
C ARG A 144 -2.53 4.07 -10.59
N VAL A 145 -2.94 3.90 -9.35
CA VAL A 145 -2.93 2.59 -8.67
C VAL A 145 -4.28 1.91 -8.88
N ALA A 146 -4.28 0.82 -9.65
CA ALA A 146 -5.49 0.06 -9.96
C ALA A 146 -5.87 -0.95 -8.88
N ALA A 147 -4.87 -1.50 -8.18
CA ALA A 147 -5.08 -2.36 -7.02
C ALA A 147 -3.84 -2.45 -6.14
N VAL A 148 -4.06 -2.80 -4.87
CA VAL A 148 -3.04 -3.16 -3.89
C VAL A 148 -3.47 -4.46 -3.23
N VAL A 149 -2.56 -5.44 -3.14
CA VAL A 149 -2.80 -6.72 -2.47
C VAL A 149 -1.75 -6.88 -1.37
N LEU A 150 -2.22 -6.90 -0.12
CA LEU A 150 -1.39 -7.03 1.07
C LEU A 150 -1.68 -8.37 1.74
N ILE A 151 -0.66 -9.21 1.84
CA ILE A 151 -0.77 -10.56 2.40
C ILE A 151 0.08 -10.61 3.65
N ALA A 152 -0.51 -10.96 4.79
CA ALA A 152 0.21 -11.12 6.05
C ALA A 152 1.03 -9.89 6.46
N GLU A 153 0.54 -8.68 6.20
CA GLU A 153 1.35 -7.49 6.46
C GLU A 153 1.51 -7.23 7.98
N PRO A 154 2.73 -6.91 8.46
CA PRO A 154 2.98 -6.64 9.88
C PRO A 154 2.27 -5.42 10.46
N ALA A 155 1.74 -4.54 9.60
CA ALA A 155 0.95 -3.38 9.98
C ALA A 155 -0.55 -3.57 9.70
N TYR A 156 -1.02 -4.83 9.62
CA TYR A 156 -2.40 -5.17 9.28
C TYR A 156 -3.41 -4.43 10.16
N ASN A 157 -4.49 -3.95 9.55
CA ASN A 157 -5.58 -3.25 10.21
C ASN A 157 -6.90 -3.92 9.83
N GLY A 158 -7.33 -4.93 10.59
CA GLY A 158 -8.57 -5.68 10.33
C GLY A 158 -9.81 -4.80 10.12
N PRO A 159 -9.99 -3.70 10.88
CA PRO A 159 -11.07 -2.74 10.62
C PRO A 159 -11.05 -1.96 9.30
N SER A 160 -9.96 -2.00 8.52
CA SER A 160 -9.89 -1.31 7.23
C SER A 160 -10.87 -1.92 6.22
N PRO A 161 -11.42 -1.16 5.24
CA PRO A 161 -12.26 -1.73 4.19
C PRO A 161 -11.53 -2.81 3.37
N ARG A 162 -12.28 -3.79 2.85
CA ARG A 162 -11.77 -4.89 2.01
C ARG A 162 -10.62 -5.69 2.64
N THR A 163 -10.61 -5.75 3.96
CA THR A 163 -9.82 -6.71 4.73
C THR A 163 -10.57 -8.02 4.83
N THR A 164 -9.84 -9.13 4.91
CA THR A 164 -10.46 -10.45 5.10
C THR A 164 -9.58 -11.31 5.97
N GLU A 165 -10.22 -11.93 6.95
CA GLU A 165 -9.59 -12.79 7.94
C GLU A 165 -9.99 -14.24 7.65
N ALA A 166 -9.05 -15.16 7.80
CA ALA A 166 -9.29 -16.59 7.65
C ALA A 166 -8.92 -17.33 8.93
N ILE A 167 -9.77 -18.25 9.36
CA ILE A 167 -9.47 -19.17 10.45
C ILE A 167 -9.03 -20.50 9.86
N TYR A 168 -7.96 -21.07 10.41
CA TYR A 168 -7.51 -22.42 10.09
C TYR A 168 -8.00 -23.41 11.16
N SER A 169 -8.91 -24.30 10.80
CA SER A 169 -9.38 -25.40 11.66
C SER A 169 -9.51 -26.69 10.85
N ASP A 170 -9.15 -27.81 11.46
CA ASP A 170 -9.36 -29.15 10.89
C ASP A 170 -8.86 -29.33 9.45
N GLY A 171 -7.70 -28.74 9.15
CA GLY A 171 -7.08 -28.84 7.83
C GLY A 171 -7.71 -27.95 6.76
N LYS A 172 -8.55 -26.98 7.13
CA LYS A 172 -9.25 -26.10 6.20
C LYS A 172 -9.10 -24.63 6.61
N LEU A 173 -9.05 -23.77 5.60
CA LEU A 173 -9.21 -22.33 5.78
C LEU A 173 -10.65 -21.93 5.46
N THR A 174 -11.28 -21.22 6.37
CA THR A 174 -12.60 -20.63 6.18
C THR A 174 -12.57 -19.16 6.54
N GLN A 175 -13.39 -18.35 5.88
CA GLN A 175 -13.50 -16.94 6.23
C GLN A 175 -14.00 -16.81 7.66
N ASP A 176 -13.31 -15.99 8.45
CA ASP A 176 -13.78 -15.59 9.78
C ASP A 176 -15.02 -14.71 9.61
N GLN A 177 -16.18 -15.18 10.11
CA GLN A 177 -17.43 -14.44 10.07
C GLN A 177 -17.56 -13.50 11.27
N ASP A 178 -16.81 -13.76 12.34
CA ASP A 178 -16.90 -13.03 13.60
C ASP A 178 -16.04 -11.75 13.57
N HIS A 179 -15.19 -11.60 12.55
CA HIS A 179 -14.37 -10.41 12.27
C HIS A 179 -13.62 -9.94 13.52
N TRP A 180 -12.83 -10.82 14.14
CA TRP A 180 -12.01 -10.41 15.26
C TRP A 180 -11.11 -9.27 14.78
N ARG A 181 -11.21 -8.10 15.43
CA ARG A 181 -10.49 -6.88 15.06
C ARG A 181 -9.00 -7.02 15.37
N ILE A 182 -8.34 -7.93 14.67
CA ILE A 182 -6.92 -8.24 14.80
C ILE A 182 -6.10 -7.11 14.20
N GLY A 183 -4.86 -7.04 14.64
CA GLY A 183 -3.94 -5.98 14.24
C GLY A 183 -2.53 -6.50 14.16
N GLY A 184 -1.76 -5.94 13.24
CA GLY A 184 -0.40 -6.39 12.97
C GLY A 184 0.52 -6.42 14.19
N GLY A 185 1.48 -7.35 14.16
CA GLY A 185 2.55 -7.52 15.15
C GLY A 185 3.43 -6.29 15.37
N LEU A 186 3.47 -5.37 14.40
CA LEU A 186 4.18 -4.10 14.50
C LEU A 186 3.24 -2.89 14.71
N GLY A 187 1.96 -3.17 14.97
CA GLY A 187 0.89 -2.18 15.11
C GLY A 187 -0.09 -2.22 13.94
N GLN A 188 -1.06 -1.33 13.96
CA GLN A 188 -2.01 -1.16 12.87
C GLN A 188 -1.64 0.09 12.06
N ARG A 189 -1.55 -0.06 10.75
CA ARG A 189 -1.52 1.04 9.79
C ARG A 189 -2.82 1.84 9.88
N ALA A 190 -2.81 3.12 9.51
CA ALA A 190 -4.05 3.87 9.32
C ALA A 190 -4.99 3.12 8.34
N ALA A 191 -6.29 3.16 8.58
CA ALA A 191 -7.26 2.51 7.69
C ALA A 191 -7.24 3.18 6.31
N PHE A 192 -7.34 2.36 5.27
CA PHE A 192 -7.58 2.83 3.91
C PHE A 192 -9.04 3.29 3.78
N HIS A 193 -9.32 4.17 2.82
CA HIS A 193 -10.67 4.65 2.51
C HIS A 193 -11.44 3.58 1.73
N ALA A 194 -12.78 3.65 1.75
CA ALA A 194 -13.62 2.66 1.08
C ALA A 194 -13.47 2.65 -0.45
N ASP A 195 -12.88 3.68 -1.03
CA ASP A 195 -12.54 3.80 -2.46
C ASP A 195 -11.07 3.47 -2.77
N ASP A 196 -10.20 3.29 -1.76
CA ASP A 196 -8.82 2.82 -1.96
C ASP A 196 -8.81 1.39 -2.48
N PRO A 197 -8.25 1.05 -3.66
CA PRO A 197 -8.34 -0.29 -4.23
C PRO A 197 -7.40 -1.30 -3.53
N VAL A 198 -7.51 -1.45 -2.23
CA VAL A 198 -6.70 -2.31 -1.37
C VAL A 198 -7.50 -3.54 -0.98
N VAL A 199 -6.88 -4.70 -1.15
CA VAL A 199 -7.29 -5.98 -0.58
C VAL A 199 -6.20 -6.37 0.41
N SER A 200 -6.57 -6.64 1.66
CA SER A 200 -5.61 -7.04 2.69
C SER A 200 -6.10 -8.30 3.40
N ILE A 201 -5.23 -9.30 3.53
CA ILE A 201 -5.62 -10.61 4.09
C ILE A 201 -4.72 -11.06 5.23
N CYS A 202 -5.33 -11.64 6.27
CA CYS A 202 -4.63 -12.20 7.42
C CYS A 202 -5.20 -13.57 7.81
N VAL A 203 -4.34 -14.52 8.16
CA VAL A 203 -4.77 -15.77 8.80
C VAL A 203 -4.75 -15.52 10.31
N TYR A 204 -5.86 -15.82 10.98
CA TYR A 204 -5.98 -15.67 12.42
C TYR A 204 -4.87 -16.44 13.16
N GLY A 205 -4.25 -15.80 14.15
CA GLY A 205 -3.10 -16.35 14.88
C GLY A 205 -1.75 -16.27 14.16
N ASP A 206 -1.67 -15.69 12.95
CA ASP A 206 -0.39 -15.34 12.32
C ASP A 206 0.31 -14.24 13.13
N PRO A 207 1.47 -14.49 13.76
CA PRO A 207 2.13 -13.54 14.65
C PRO A 207 2.64 -12.29 13.93
N VAL A 208 2.63 -12.29 12.59
CA VAL A 208 3.01 -11.12 11.78
C VAL A 208 1.84 -10.17 11.64
N CYS A 209 0.67 -10.62 11.15
CA CYS A 209 -0.49 -9.76 10.92
C CYS A 209 -1.51 -9.75 12.08
N ASP A 210 -1.30 -10.61 13.08
CA ASP A 210 -2.09 -10.73 14.31
C ASP A 210 -1.19 -10.72 15.55
N GLY A 211 -0.76 -9.52 15.93
CA GLY A 211 0.17 -9.28 17.02
C GLY A 211 -0.38 -9.48 18.43
N LYS A 212 -1.72 -9.52 18.58
CA LYS A 212 -2.37 -9.64 19.90
C LYS A 212 -2.44 -11.08 20.39
N ASP A 213 -2.40 -12.04 19.47
CA ASP A 213 -2.59 -13.47 19.77
C ASP A 213 -1.29 -14.27 19.78
N LEU A 214 -0.17 -13.67 20.23
CA LEU A 214 0.98 -14.45 20.72
C LEU A 214 0.59 -15.41 21.86
N VAL A 215 -0.56 -15.15 22.48
CA VAL A 215 -1.26 -15.97 23.47
C VAL A 215 -2.56 -16.44 22.83
N GLY A 216 -2.76 -17.74 22.66
CA GLY A 216 -4.00 -18.28 22.06
C GLY A 216 -5.24 -17.98 22.90
N GLN A 217 -6.44 -18.26 22.37
CA GLN A 217 -7.72 -18.08 23.10
C GLN A 217 -7.82 -18.83 24.43
N ASP A 218 -6.93 -19.80 24.65
CA ASP A 218 -6.76 -20.56 25.89
C ASP A 218 -5.78 -19.90 26.89
N GLY A 219 -5.30 -18.68 26.62
CA GLY A 219 -4.38 -17.95 27.49
C GLY A 219 -2.94 -18.47 27.48
N LYS A 220 -2.58 -19.37 26.56
CA LYS A 220 -1.23 -19.97 26.47
C LYS A 220 -0.42 -19.37 25.32
N LEU A 221 0.87 -19.07 25.56
CA LEU A 221 1.81 -18.73 24.49
C LEU A 221 1.94 -19.93 23.54
N LYS A 222 1.61 -19.76 22.25
CA LYS A 222 1.81 -20.80 21.22
C LYS A 222 2.73 -20.36 20.06
N PRO A 223 3.99 -19.96 20.32
CA PRO A 223 4.88 -19.44 19.27
C PRO A 223 5.10 -20.37 18.07
N LYS A 224 5.09 -21.70 18.27
CA LYS A 224 5.32 -22.67 17.19
C LYS A 224 4.09 -22.88 16.31
N ASP A 225 2.90 -22.96 16.90
CA ASP A 225 1.65 -23.10 16.14
C ASP A 225 1.35 -21.81 15.37
N ASN A 226 1.65 -20.65 15.97
CA ASN A 226 1.44 -19.33 15.36
C ASN A 226 2.40 -19.09 14.17
N GLN A 227 3.67 -19.48 14.26
CA GLN A 227 4.59 -19.37 13.11
C GLN A 227 4.15 -20.20 11.90
N GLU A 228 3.45 -21.31 12.13
CA GLU A 228 2.88 -22.11 11.04
C GLU A 228 1.71 -21.38 10.37
N MET A 229 0.91 -20.60 11.12
CA MET A 229 -0.15 -19.77 10.54
C MET A 229 0.39 -18.77 9.52
N HIS A 230 1.59 -18.22 9.73
CA HIS A 230 2.24 -17.35 8.75
C HIS A 230 2.52 -18.03 7.39
N ARG A 231 2.52 -19.36 7.33
CA ARG A 231 2.70 -20.15 6.10
C ARG A 231 1.39 -20.63 5.48
N ARG A 232 0.24 -20.36 6.11
CA ARG A 232 -1.09 -20.84 5.66
C ARG A 232 -1.73 -19.98 4.57
N TYR A 233 -0.99 -19.15 3.85
CA TYR A 233 -1.53 -18.41 2.72
C TYR A 233 -1.58 -19.24 1.42
N LEU A 234 -0.90 -20.38 1.43
CA LEU A 234 -0.80 -21.35 0.34
C LEU A 234 -1.24 -22.74 0.81
N GLY A 235 -1.53 -23.63 -0.13
CA GLY A 235 -1.73 -25.07 0.12
C GLY A 235 -3.10 -25.47 0.68
N HIS A 236 -3.99 -24.52 0.96
CA HIS A 236 -5.33 -24.76 1.48
C HIS A 236 -6.36 -23.95 0.71
N ALA A 237 -7.33 -24.63 0.10
CA ALA A 237 -8.38 -23.96 -0.66
C ALA A 237 -9.16 -22.96 0.20
N PHE A 238 -9.52 -21.82 -0.39
CA PHE A 238 -10.27 -20.76 0.29
C PHE A 238 -11.30 -20.16 -0.66
N ALA A 239 -12.58 -20.23 -0.28
CA ALA A 239 -13.71 -19.62 -1.01
C ALA A 239 -13.66 -19.83 -2.55
N GLY A 240 -13.43 -21.08 -2.97
CA GLY A 240 -13.38 -21.48 -4.39
C GLY A 240 -12.07 -21.18 -5.12
N SER A 241 -11.08 -20.58 -4.44
CA SER A 241 -9.71 -20.41 -4.95
C SER A 241 -8.79 -21.51 -4.43
N LYS A 242 -7.73 -21.82 -5.18
CA LYS A 242 -6.73 -22.83 -4.81
C LYS A 242 -6.08 -22.58 -3.45
N ASP A 243 -5.92 -21.31 -3.10
CA ASP A 243 -5.36 -20.84 -1.84
C ASP A 243 -5.79 -19.40 -1.53
N PHE A 244 -5.49 -18.93 -0.31
CA PHE A 244 -5.92 -17.63 0.17
C PHE A 244 -5.19 -16.47 -0.53
N ALA A 245 -3.89 -16.63 -0.85
CA ALA A 245 -3.15 -15.66 -1.65
C ALA A 245 -3.76 -15.47 -3.06
N THR A 246 -4.16 -16.56 -3.70
CA THR A 246 -4.85 -16.53 -5.00
C THR A 246 -6.21 -15.87 -4.87
N TRP A 247 -6.96 -16.18 -3.81
CA TRP A 247 -8.24 -15.53 -3.55
C TRP A 247 -8.09 -14.01 -3.44
N ALA A 248 -7.05 -13.51 -2.76
CA ALA A 248 -6.78 -12.07 -2.67
C ALA A 248 -6.48 -11.46 -4.04
N GLY A 249 -5.71 -12.16 -4.87
CA GLY A 249 -5.52 -11.80 -6.28
C GLY A 249 -6.84 -11.72 -7.06
N VAL A 250 -7.73 -12.70 -6.88
CA VAL A 250 -9.08 -12.70 -7.48
C VAL A 250 -9.90 -11.50 -6.99
N GLN A 251 -9.85 -11.14 -5.70
CA GLN A 251 -10.53 -9.93 -5.23
C GLN A 251 -9.95 -8.67 -5.86
N ALA A 252 -8.62 -8.59 -6.03
CA ALA A 252 -7.99 -7.48 -6.72
C ALA A 252 -8.48 -7.37 -8.17
N THR A 253 -8.71 -8.49 -8.85
CA THR A 253 -9.28 -8.45 -10.19
C THR A 253 -10.66 -7.82 -10.22
N ARG A 254 -11.48 -7.96 -9.17
CA ARG A 254 -12.85 -7.39 -9.12
C ARG A 254 -12.86 -5.86 -9.00
N ILE A 255 -11.82 -5.29 -8.42
CA ILE A 255 -11.65 -3.83 -8.27
C ILE A 255 -10.86 -3.20 -9.43
N ILE A 256 -10.06 -3.99 -10.16
CA ILE A 256 -9.37 -3.50 -11.34
C ILE A 256 -10.37 -3.28 -12.47
N HIS A 257 -10.56 -2.01 -12.82
CA HIS A 257 -11.27 -1.59 -14.01
C HIS A 257 -10.31 -1.60 -15.21
N PRO A 258 -10.67 -2.22 -16.35
CA PRO A 258 -9.84 -2.19 -17.55
C PRO A 258 -9.57 -0.74 -17.97
N VAL A 259 -8.33 -0.42 -18.32
CA VAL A 259 -8.04 0.83 -19.02
C VAL A 259 -8.73 0.71 -20.39
N PRO A 260 -9.60 1.65 -20.80
CA PRO A 260 -10.12 1.64 -22.16
C PRO A 260 -8.95 1.57 -23.12
N PRO A 261 -8.97 0.71 -24.17
CA PRO A 261 -7.90 0.72 -25.15
C PRO A 261 -7.72 2.15 -25.62
N ALA A 262 -6.49 2.67 -25.54
CA ALA A 262 -6.17 3.96 -26.13
C ALA A 262 -6.72 3.94 -27.56
N ASN A 263 -7.57 4.91 -27.90
CA ASN A 263 -8.12 5.05 -29.25
C ASN A 263 -6.95 5.02 -30.23
N ARG A 264 -6.66 3.84 -30.79
CA ARG A 264 -5.89 3.75 -32.03
C ARG A 264 -6.74 4.55 -33.02
N PRO A 265 -6.18 5.53 -33.73
CA PRO A 265 -6.81 5.99 -34.95
C PRO A 265 -6.92 4.75 -35.83
N GLY A 266 -8.12 4.18 -35.93
CA GLY A 266 -8.40 3.24 -37.00
C GLY A 266 -8.11 3.96 -38.33
N PRO A 267 -7.76 3.23 -39.41
CA PRO A 267 -7.69 3.86 -40.71
C PRO A 267 -9.01 4.58 -40.95
N ALA A 268 -8.92 5.87 -41.26
CA ALA A 268 -10.08 6.71 -41.50
C ALA A 268 -11.05 5.96 -42.43
N PRO A 269 -12.35 5.86 -42.09
CA PRO A 269 -13.31 5.32 -43.04
C PRO A 269 -13.21 6.15 -44.30
N ALA A 270 -13.01 5.49 -45.45
CA ALA A 270 -13.06 6.16 -46.74
C ALA A 270 -14.39 6.92 -46.83
N GLU A 271 -14.28 8.25 -46.90
CA GLU A 271 -15.41 9.15 -47.00
C GLU A 271 -16.11 8.91 -48.34
N LEU A 272 -17.29 8.28 -48.30
CA LEU A 272 -18.20 8.24 -49.44
C LEU A 272 -18.98 9.56 -49.47
N PRO A 273 -18.91 10.35 -50.56
CA PRO A 273 -19.60 11.63 -50.61
C PRO A 273 -21.10 11.41 -50.84
N GLY A 274 -21.91 12.01 -49.96
CA GLY A 274 -23.31 12.31 -50.25
C GLY A 274 -24.32 11.62 -49.34
N ARG A 275 -24.69 12.31 -48.26
CA ARG A 275 -26.07 12.49 -47.79
C ARG A 275 -26.08 13.52 -46.65
N PRO A 276 -26.94 14.55 -46.67
CA PRO A 276 -27.07 15.47 -45.55
C PRO A 276 -27.73 14.74 -44.37
N GLY A 277 -27.09 14.76 -43.20
CA GLY A 277 -27.66 14.24 -41.96
C GLY A 277 -28.80 15.13 -41.44
N PRO A 278 -29.76 14.58 -40.66
CA PRO A 278 -30.89 15.35 -40.15
C PRO A 278 -30.44 16.34 -39.07
N ALA A 279 -31.06 17.52 -39.07
CA ALA A 279 -30.87 18.55 -38.04
C ALA A 279 -31.26 18.03 -36.63
N PRO A 280 -30.61 18.54 -35.56
CA PRO A 280 -30.94 18.15 -34.19
C PRO A 280 -32.36 18.61 -33.82
N ALA A 281 -33.11 17.70 -33.19
CA ALA A 281 -34.45 17.98 -32.69
C ALA A 281 -34.39 18.99 -31.52
N PRO A 282 -35.38 19.90 -31.40
CA PRO A 282 -35.42 20.89 -30.32
C PRO A 282 -35.78 20.23 -28.98
N ALA A 283 -35.22 20.78 -27.90
CA ALA A 283 -35.51 20.36 -26.53
C ALA A 283 -36.99 20.59 -26.17
N PRO A 284 -37.60 19.76 -25.30
CA PRO A 284 -38.99 19.94 -24.89
C PRO A 284 -39.17 21.21 -24.05
N ALA A 285 -40.24 21.95 -24.31
CA ALA A 285 -40.66 23.10 -23.52
C ALA A 285 -41.15 22.66 -22.13
N GLU A 286 -40.66 23.33 -21.07
CA GLU A 286 -41.10 23.14 -19.70
C GLU A 286 -42.54 23.66 -19.49
N LEU A 287 -43.35 22.87 -18.78
CA LEU A 287 -44.68 23.24 -18.30
C LEU A 287 -44.57 24.15 -17.06
N PRO A 288 -45.27 25.31 -17.01
CA PRO A 288 -45.23 26.20 -15.85
C PRO A 288 -46.09 25.63 -14.71
N GLY A 289 -45.53 25.49 -13.50
CA GLY A 289 -46.30 25.20 -12.28
C GLY A 289 -45.68 24.28 -11.22
N LYS A 290 -44.45 23.76 -11.39
CA LYS A 290 -43.77 23.01 -10.32
C LYS A 290 -42.91 23.94 -9.45
N PRO A 291 -42.98 23.87 -8.11
CA PRO A 291 -42.04 24.55 -7.23
C PRO A 291 -40.62 24.08 -7.54
N ALA A 292 -39.69 25.03 -7.68
CA ALA A 292 -38.27 24.74 -7.87
C ALA A 292 -37.74 23.86 -6.73
N PRO A 293 -36.90 22.83 -7.01
CA PRO A 293 -36.19 22.11 -5.97
C PRO A 293 -35.32 23.10 -5.19
N ALA A 294 -35.36 23.01 -3.85
CA ALA A 294 -34.45 23.77 -3.00
C ALA A 294 -32.99 23.52 -3.44
N PRO A 295 -32.10 24.54 -3.39
CA PRO A 295 -30.70 24.37 -3.74
C PRO A 295 -30.13 23.21 -2.93
N ALA A 296 -29.50 22.25 -3.62
CA ALA A 296 -28.72 21.22 -2.95
C ALA A 296 -27.70 21.93 -2.02
N PRO A 297 -27.57 21.50 -0.75
CA PRO A 297 -26.55 22.05 0.13
C PRO A 297 -25.20 21.93 -0.57
N ALA A 298 -24.41 23.01 -0.52
CA ALA A 298 -23.07 23.02 -1.09
C ALA A 298 -22.31 21.78 -0.60
N PRO A 299 -21.56 21.08 -1.47
CA PRO A 299 -20.75 19.95 -1.05
C PRO A 299 -19.88 20.40 0.13
N ALA A 300 -19.93 19.64 1.23
CA ALA A 300 -19.09 19.89 2.38
C ALA A 300 -17.63 20.03 1.89
N PRO A 301 -16.87 21.00 2.41
CA PRO A 301 -15.47 21.14 2.03
C PRO A 301 -14.76 19.80 2.24
N PRO A 302 -13.80 19.43 1.37
CA PRO A 302 -13.04 18.19 1.52
C PRO A 302 -12.52 18.11 2.96
N PRO A 303 -12.47 16.91 3.57
CA PRO A 303 -11.95 16.77 4.92
C PRO A 303 -10.58 17.42 4.98
N ARG A 304 -10.46 18.47 5.81
CA ARG A 304 -9.19 19.16 6.04
C ARG A 304 -8.16 18.10 6.41
N GLU A 305 -6.97 18.19 5.82
CA GLU A 305 -5.86 17.29 6.10
C GLU A 305 -5.74 17.09 7.63
N PRO A 306 -5.66 15.85 8.14
CA PRO A 306 -5.63 15.60 9.58
C PRO A 306 -4.34 16.09 10.24
N VAL A 307 -3.40 16.62 9.45
CA VAL A 307 -2.08 17.10 9.89
C VAL A 307 -1.77 18.42 9.18
N THR A 308 -1.37 19.45 9.92
CA THR A 308 -0.81 20.69 9.37
C THR A 308 0.56 20.91 9.99
N ILE A 309 1.56 21.28 9.21
CA ILE A 309 2.92 21.48 9.71
C ILE A 309 3.40 22.88 9.35
N ALA A 310 3.95 23.59 10.34
CA ALA A 310 4.52 24.91 10.21
C ALA A 310 5.95 24.91 10.75
N GLN A 311 6.88 25.55 10.05
CA GLN A 311 8.25 25.70 10.52
C GLN A 311 8.31 26.70 11.68
N SER A 312 8.98 26.31 12.75
CA SER A 312 9.13 27.13 13.96
C SER A 312 10.52 27.76 14.04
N ASP A 313 11.57 26.99 13.71
CA ASP A 313 12.96 27.46 13.66
C ASP A 313 13.81 26.62 12.68
N ALA A 314 15.15 26.70 12.75
CA ALA A 314 16.12 26.02 11.87
C ALA A 314 16.23 24.49 12.05
N LYS A 315 15.55 23.90 13.05
CA LYS A 315 15.47 22.45 13.27
C LYS A 315 14.12 21.98 13.86
N THR A 316 13.23 22.90 14.22
CA THR A 316 11.96 22.63 14.88
C THR A 316 10.79 22.94 13.97
N VAL A 317 9.82 22.03 13.94
CA VAL A 317 8.53 22.24 13.30
C VAL A 317 7.39 22.02 14.28
N THR A 318 6.35 22.82 14.12
CA THR A 318 5.09 22.71 14.84
C THR A 318 4.12 21.89 14.00
N VAL A 319 3.61 20.81 14.57
CA VAL A 319 2.68 19.87 13.93
C VAL A 319 1.34 19.94 14.65
N THR A 320 0.28 20.23 13.92
CA THR A 320 -1.10 20.25 14.40
C THR A 320 -1.85 19.06 13.84
N VAL A 321 -2.59 18.36 14.70
CA VAL A 321 -3.21 17.07 14.37
C VAL A 321 -4.66 17.02 14.78
N VAL A 322 -5.46 16.32 13.99
CA VAL A 322 -6.88 16.03 14.26
C VAL A 322 -7.10 14.52 14.12
N ASP A 323 -7.64 13.92 15.16
CA ASP A 323 -7.89 12.48 15.33
C ASP A 323 -6.68 11.60 15.00
N ALA A 324 -5.55 11.89 15.64
CA ALA A 324 -4.34 11.09 15.51
C ALA A 324 -4.52 9.70 16.15
N ALA A 325 -4.78 8.69 15.32
CA ALA A 325 -4.87 7.28 15.73
C ALA A 325 -3.60 6.73 16.42
N GLY A 326 -2.48 7.46 16.32
CA GLY A 326 -1.17 7.11 16.88
C GLY A 326 -0.77 7.86 18.16
N ALA A 327 -1.70 8.48 18.90
CA ALA A 327 -1.40 9.31 20.08
C ALA A 327 -0.51 8.63 21.15
N GLY A 328 0.29 9.45 21.85
CA GLY A 328 1.25 9.07 22.89
C GLY A 328 2.71 9.23 22.47
N SER A 329 3.64 8.74 23.29
CA SER A 329 5.09 8.87 23.05
C SER A 329 5.53 8.09 21.82
N ARG A 330 6.10 8.78 20.83
CA ARG A 330 6.51 8.21 19.54
C ARG A 330 7.88 8.70 19.12
N ALA A 331 8.59 7.83 18.41
CA ALA A 331 9.77 8.20 17.65
C ALA A 331 9.34 8.89 16.35
N VAL A 332 9.99 10.00 16.03
CA VAL A 332 9.81 10.78 14.80
C VAL A 332 11.16 10.92 14.15
N ARG A 333 11.24 10.58 12.86
CA ARG A 333 12.49 10.69 12.10
C ARG A 333 12.45 11.87 11.17
N CYS A 334 13.59 12.53 11.09
CA CYS A 334 13.80 13.67 10.23
C CYS A 334 14.61 13.26 9.02
N TRP A 335 14.20 13.72 7.85
CA TRP A 335 14.83 13.38 6.59
C TRP A 335 15.04 14.63 5.74
N ASN A 336 16.19 14.69 5.08
CA ASN A 336 16.52 15.68 4.08
C ASN A 336 16.02 15.25 2.70
N ALA A 337 14.73 14.94 2.63
CA ALA A 337 14.01 14.49 1.44
C ALA A 337 12.63 15.12 1.45
N THR A 338 12.17 15.62 0.30
CA THR A 338 10.78 16.09 0.14
C THR A 338 9.81 14.93 -0.09
N ASP A 339 10.30 13.80 -0.58
CA ASP A 339 9.51 12.61 -0.79
C ASP A 339 9.88 11.51 0.21
N ALA A 340 9.36 10.31 -0.02
CA ALA A 340 9.60 9.19 0.85
C ALA A 340 10.89 8.42 0.50
N THR A 341 11.81 9.01 -0.27
CA THR A 341 13.10 8.39 -0.59
C THR A 341 14.05 8.47 0.61
N HIS A 342 13.73 7.73 1.66
CA HIS A 342 14.46 7.73 2.91
C HIS A 342 15.68 6.81 2.79
N SER A 343 16.86 7.42 2.94
CA SER A 343 18.16 6.77 2.85
C SER A 343 18.99 7.14 4.07
N TRP A 344 19.17 6.13 4.90
CA TRP A 344 19.98 6.16 6.11
C TRP A 344 21.39 6.73 5.92
N LYS A 345 21.97 6.54 4.74
CA LYS A 345 23.33 7.00 4.44
C LYS A 345 23.40 8.41 3.90
N SER A 346 22.35 8.90 3.22
CA SER A 346 22.45 10.12 2.41
C SER A 346 21.55 11.25 2.87
N ASN A 347 20.43 10.97 3.55
CA ASN A 347 19.48 12.02 3.92
C ASN A 347 18.80 11.82 5.29
N TYR A 348 19.26 10.87 6.11
CA TYR A 348 18.79 10.77 7.50
C TYR A 348 19.38 11.90 8.36
N LEU A 349 18.50 12.65 9.04
CA LEU A 349 18.87 13.77 9.91
C LEU A 349 18.82 13.41 11.40
N GLY A 350 18.33 12.21 11.74
CA GLY A 350 18.20 11.73 13.10
C GLY A 350 16.76 11.45 13.52
N GLU A 351 16.62 10.83 14.68
CA GLU A 351 15.36 10.48 15.31
C GLU A 351 15.22 11.22 16.63
N THR A 352 14.00 11.67 16.92
CA THR A 352 13.62 12.32 18.17
C THR A 352 12.38 11.65 18.75
N ARG A 353 12.08 11.89 20.02
CA ARG A 353 10.86 11.41 20.66
C ARG A 353 9.94 12.57 21.00
N VAL A 354 8.66 12.42 20.67
CA VAL A 354 7.61 13.41 20.95
C VAL A 354 6.36 12.72 21.45
N ASP A 355 5.62 13.40 22.32
CA ASP A 355 4.28 12.97 22.74
C ASP A 355 3.25 13.55 21.79
N ILE A 356 2.63 12.69 20.98
CA ILE A 356 1.64 13.10 19.98
C ILE A 356 0.26 13.15 20.64
N PRO A 357 -0.42 14.31 20.69
CA PRO A 357 -1.77 14.39 21.21
C PRO A 357 -2.75 13.76 20.23
N ARG A 358 -3.91 13.30 20.72
CA ARG A 358 -4.98 12.80 19.84
C ARG A 358 -5.59 13.92 18.99
N ASN A 359 -5.68 15.13 19.55
CA ASN A 359 -6.05 16.36 18.86
C ASN A 359 -5.22 17.49 19.45
N GLY A 360 -4.67 18.37 18.62
CA GLY A 360 -3.92 19.55 19.08
C GLY A 360 -2.55 19.67 18.42
N THR A 361 -1.68 20.45 19.04
CA THR A 361 -0.39 20.85 18.46
C THR A 361 0.77 20.33 19.30
N PHE A 362 1.84 19.89 18.65
CA PHE A 362 3.11 19.51 19.27
C PHE A 362 4.29 19.95 18.43
N THR A 363 5.49 19.91 18.99
CA THR A 363 6.72 20.29 18.29
C THR A 363 7.62 19.08 18.07
N VAL A 364 8.28 19.06 16.92
CA VAL A 364 9.31 18.08 16.57
C VAL A 364 10.60 18.83 16.33
N THR A 365 11.63 18.52 17.11
CA THR A 365 12.98 19.07 16.91
C THR A 365 13.91 17.99 16.36
N CYS A 366 14.40 18.21 15.15
CA CYS A 366 15.31 17.30 14.46
C CYS A 366 16.72 17.38 15.06
N PRO A 367 17.42 16.24 15.22
CA PRO A 367 18.79 16.23 15.72
C PRO A 367 19.77 17.00 14.81
N THR A 368 19.60 16.86 13.49
CA THR A 368 20.38 17.59 12.48
C THR A 368 19.48 18.58 11.74
N PRO A 369 19.91 19.84 11.54
CA PRO A 369 19.16 20.80 10.73
C PRO A 369 18.97 20.32 9.29
N PRO A 370 17.74 20.38 8.74
CA PRO A 370 17.49 20.07 7.33
C PRO A 370 18.09 21.14 6.40
N LYS A 371 18.33 20.75 5.15
CA LYS A 371 18.73 21.68 4.09
C LYS A 371 17.52 22.49 3.63
N PRO A 372 17.71 23.76 3.22
CA PRO A 372 16.66 24.57 2.62
C PRO A 372 15.94 23.81 1.48
N GLY A 373 14.61 23.90 1.44
CA GLY A 373 13.77 23.27 0.43
C GLY A 373 13.66 21.74 0.49
N THR A 374 14.29 21.02 1.43
CA THR A 374 14.29 19.53 1.45
C THR A 374 14.00 18.94 2.83
N PHE A 375 12.74 18.60 3.13
CA PHE A 375 12.40 18.07 4.46
C PHE A 375 11.12 17.22 4.52
N SER A 376 11.19 16.11 5.26
CA SER A 376 10.04 15.29 5.63
C SER A 376 10.19 14.73 7.05
N LEU A 377 9.06 14.56 7.72
CA LEU A 377 8.94 13.86 8.99
C LEU A 377 8.28 12.51 8.78
N GLU A 378 8.90 11.47 9.32
CA GLU A 378 8.33 10.12 9.35
C GLU A 378 7.84 9.81 10.77
N PHE A 379 6.54 9.60 10.90
CA PHE A 379 5.87 9.19 12.13
C PHE A 379 5.56 7.70 12.07
N PHE A 380 6.10 6.89 12.99
CA PHE A 380 5.81 5.45 13.00
C PHE A 380 4.33 5.17 13.30
N ASN A 381 3.69 4.42 12.40
CA ASN A 381 2.27 4.02 12.46
C ASN A 381 1.25 5.17 12.30
N TRP A 382 1.66 6.29 11.69
CA TRP A 382 0.76 7.39 11.35
C TRP A 382 0.93 7.76 9.86
N ARG A 383 -0.04 8.48 9.28
CA ARG A 383 -0.01 8.89 7.86
C ARG A 383 1.30 9.60 7.53
N TRP A 384 1.90 9.31 6.37
CA TRP A 384 3.01 10.09 5.82
C TRP A 384 2.55 11.54 5.68
N SER A 385 3.28 12.51 6.24
CA SER A 385 2.99 13.93 6.01
C SER A 385 3.54 14.37 4.66
N PRO A 386 2.89 15.32 3.96
CA PRO A 386 3.44 15.93 2.75
C PRO A 386 4.82 16.55 2.97
N ALA A 387 5.57 16.65 1.88
CA ALA A 387 6.82 17.41 1.80
C ALA A 387 6.61 18.82 2.36
N ILE A 388 7.41 19.24 3.33
CA ILE A 388 7.40 20.64 3.75
C ILE A 388 8.50 21.34 2.97
N GLN A 389 8.12 22.33 2.15
CA GLN A 389 9.09 23.23 1.56
C GLN A 389 9.59 24.21 2.62
N TRP A 390 10.80 23.95 3.09
CA TRP A 390 11.56 24.87 3.93
C TRP A 390 11.94 26.12 3.13
N ARG A 391 11.62 27.30 3.68
CA ARG A 391 12.03 28.59 3.11
C ARG A 391 13.38 29.02 3.65
#